data_AF-A0A656Y094-F1
#
_entry.id   AF-A0A656Y094-F1
#
_cell.length_a   1.000
_cell.length_b   1.000
_cell.length_c   1.000
_cell.angle_alpha   90.00
_cell.angle_beta   90.00
_cell.angle_gamma   90.00
#
_symmetry.space_group_name_H-M   'P 1'
#
loop_
_entity.id
_entity.type
_entity.pdbx_description
1 polymer ?
#
loop_
_entity_poly.entity_id
_entity_poly.type
_entity_poly.pdbx_seq_one_letter_code
_entity_poly.pdbx_strand_id
1 'polypeptide(L)'
;MSRRLPRIRRRHALVAVVGALLLALVGGSLAQASALTLTARLKPFTTSQSRCTSQTVAVTNPATSGTTSSVVLSNVDTVGCSGRALVVTVYDPTVTTWPAARRLEATGTVTTATATLTAATGSFTPAAGLKVHVTIGGWQVPATWTYTPPAGPVNVCQVRNANGTVDATKPCSVVGAASSNYWGTNGSGQGNFDIDFSAPGISNSQYVSFTVTIPGAPAWWTWSTSGLTSANNGAQVTSSCSALPQLSGRLAANIGATPGLYAAFVENRAGQSGIVCQIP
;
A
#
# COMPACT_ATOMS: atom_id res chain seq x y z
N MET A 1 -57.27 8.19 -55.10
CA MET A 1 -57.46 9.13 -53.97
C MET A 1 -56.36 8.90 -52.93
N SER A 2 -55.34 9.75 -52.88
CA SER A 2 -54.26 9.65 -51.89
C SER A 2 -54.04 11.03 -51.27
N ARG A 3 -54.45 11.20 -50.00
CA ARG A 3 -54.27 12.44 -49.24
C ARG A 3 -52.90 12.42 -48.57
N ARG A 4 -51.96 13.25 -49.05
CA ARG A 4 -50.72 13.56 -48.33
C ARG A 4 -50.96 14.74 -47.39
N LEU A 5 -50.75 14.53 -46.09
CA LEU A 5 -50.76 15.57 -45.06
C LEU A 5 -49.39 16.30 -45.02
N PRO A 6 -49.36 17.64 -44.86
CA PRO A 6 -48.13 18.40 -44.79
C PRO A 6 -47.45 18.28 -43.42
N ARG A 7 -46.25 17.70 -43.40
CA ARG A 7 -45.30 17.70 -42.27
C ARG A 7 -44.55 19.03 -42.22
N ILE A 8 -45.16 20.10 -41.73
CA ILE A 8 -44.42 21.34 -41.40
C ILE A 8 -45.03 21.95 -40.14
N ARG A 9 -44.44 21.67 -38.97
CA ARG A 9 -44.58 22.44 -37.70
C ARG A 9 -43.87 21.85 -36.48
N ARG A 10 -43.08 20.77 -36.58
CA ARG A 10 -42.41 20.17 -35.40
C ARG A 10 -41.06 20.78 -35.01
N ARG A 11 -40.39 21.54 -35.90
CA ARG A 11 -39.05 22.06 -35.62
C ARG A 11 -39.04 23.31 -34.73
N HIS A 12 -40.09 24.13 -34.76
CA HIS A 12 -40.12 25.37 -33.97
C HIS A 12 -40.54 25.13 -32.50
N ALA A 13 -41.33 24.10 -32.23
CA ALA A 13 -41.69 23.74 -30.85
C ALA A 13 -40.49 23.21 -30.05
N LEU A 14 -39.55 22.51 -30.70
CA LEU A 14 -38.41 21.89 -30.03
C LEU A 14 -37.32 22.92 -29.67
N VAL A 15 -37.13 23.95 -30.50
CA VAL A 15 -36.20 25.06 -30.21
C VAL A 15 -36.68 25.92 -29.03
N ALA A 16 -37.99 26.16 -28.92
CA ALA A 16 -38.56 26.93 -27.80
C ALA A 16 -38.41 26.21 -26.45
N VAL A 17 -38.62 24.89 -26.42
CA VAL A 17 -38.48 24.09 -25.19
C VAL A 17 -37.02 24.01 -24.73
N VAL A 18 -36.07 23.84 -25.65
CA VAL A 18 -34.63 23.82 -25.31
C VAL A 18 -34.16 25.20 -24.83
N GLY A 19 -34.65 26.30 -25.43
CA GLY A 19 -34.34 27.65 -24.96
C GLY A 19 -34.87 27.94 -23.55
N ALA A 20 -36.10 27.52 -23.25
CA ALA A 20 -36.68 27.69 -21.91
C ALA A 20 -35.96 26.85 -20.85
N LEU A 21 -35.52 25.63 -21.20
CA LEU A 21 -34.76 24.77 -20.30
C LEU A 21 -33.37 25.33 -20.01
N LEU A 22 -32.70 25.92 -21.01
CA LEU A 22 -31.39 26.57 -20.85
C LEU A 22 -31.47 27.84 -19.99
N LEU A 23 -32.52 28.65 -20.10
CA LEU A 23 -32.69 29.82 -19.21
C LEU A 23 -33.00 29.43 -17.77
N ALA A 24 -33.71 28.32 -17.53
CA ALA A 24 -33.99 27.84 -16.17
C ALA A 24 -32.73 27.32 -15.44
N LEU A 25 -31.72 26.85 -16.17
CA LEU A 25 -30.47 26.32 -15.60
C LEU A 25 -29.45 27.42 -15.20
N VAL A 26 -29.58 28.65 -15.71
CA VAL A 26 -28.67 29.77 -15.37
C VAL A 26 -29.11 30.50 -14.09
N GLY A 27 -30.34 30.29 -13.61
CA GLY A 27 -30.85 30.87 -12.36
C GLY A 27 -30.50 30.11 -11.06
N GLY A 28 -29.73 29.02 -11.17
CA GLY A 28 -29.41 28.15 -10.04
C GLY A 28 -28.27 28.70 -9.17
N SER A 29 -28.64 29.19 -7.99
CA SER A 29 -27.79 29.38 -6.81
C SER A 29 -26.64 30.40 -6.91
N LEU A 30 -26.98 31.68 -6.67
CA LEU A 30 -26.06 32.54 -5.94
C LEU A 30 -25.91 31.94 -4.54
N ALA A 31 -24.77 31.31 -4.25
CA ALA A 31 -24.39 30.99 -2.89
C ALA A 31 -24.36 32.31 -2.09
N GLN A 32 -25.40 32.58 -1.32
CA GLN A 32 -25.47 33.71 -0.41
C GLN A 32 -24.52 33.45 0.77
N ALA A 33 -23.23 33.74 0.57
CA ALA A 33 -22.21 33.63 1.60
C ALA A 33 -22.06 34.92 2.46
N SER A 34 -22.93 35.92 2.33
CA SER A 34 -22.73 37.20 3.02
C SER A 34 -24.03 37.88 3.40
N ALA A 35 -24.70 37.35 4.42
CA ALA A 35 -25.63 38.11 5.25
C ALA A 35 -25.49 37.65 6.71
N LEU A 36 -24.32 37.93 7.29
CA LEU A 36 -24.16 37.81 8.74
C LEU A 36 -24.89 39.01 9.38
N THR A 37 -26.16 38.80 9.74
CA THR A 37 -26.96 39.82 10.44
C THR A 37 -26.34 40.07 11.82
N LEU A 38 -25.57 41.14 11.95
CA LEU A 38 -25.06 41.61 13.23
C LEU A 38 -26.24 42.25 14.00
N THR A 39 -26.94 41.45 14.78
CA THR A 39 -27.96 41.95 15.72
C THR A 39 -27.26 42.87 16.72
N ALA A 40 -27.50 44.18 16.58
CA ALA A 40 -26.81 45.23 17.31
C ALA A 40 -27.06 45.12 18.82
N ARG A 41 -26.19 44.43 19.55
CA ARG A 41 -25.77 44.69 20.96
C ARG A 41 -24.40 44.09 21.32
N LEU A 42 -23.65 43.52 20.37
CA LEU A 42 -22.29 43.02 20.58
C LEU A 42 -21.31 43.90 19.80
N LYS A 43 -20.28 44.42 20.48
CA LYS A 43 -19.19 45.16 19.81
C LYS A 43 -18.53 44.18 18.83
N PRO A 44 -18.48 44.48 17.52
CA PRO A 44 -17.79 43.63 16.58
C PRO A 44 -16.32 43.55 16.99
N PHE A 45 -15.81 42.34 17.17
CA PHE A 45 -14.40 42.09 17.38
C PHE A 45 -13.88 41.25 16.23
N THR A 46 -12.65 41.53 15.82
CA THR A 46 -11.91 40.71 14.87
C THR A 46 -10.78 40.04 15.64
N THR A 47 -10.59 38.75 15.42
CA THR A 47 -9.41 38.04 15.90
C THR A 47 -8.60 37.64 14.69
N SER A 48 -7.37 38.16 14.59
CA SER A 48 -6.39 37.65 13.64
C SER A 48 -5.72 36.46 14.29
N GLN A 49 -5.82 35.28 13.67
CA GLN A 49 -5.01 34.13 14.04
C GLN A 49 -3.92 33.94 12.99
N SER A 50 -2.67 33.86 13.45
CA SER A 50 -1.55 33.45 12.60
C SER A 50 -1.79 32.03 12.08
N ARG A 51 -1.67 31.85 10.77
CA ARG A 51 -1.82 30.56 10.11
C ARG A 51 -0.48 29.84 10.06
N CYS A 52 -0.54 28.52 10.20
CA CYS A 52 0.59 27.60 10.11
C CYS A 52 0.96 27.19 8.68
N THR A 53 0.84 28.11 7.72
CA THR A 53 0.79 27.76 6.29
C THR A 53 2.02 28.20 5.50
N SER A 54 3.03 28.78 6.15
CA SER A 54 4.24 29.30 5.49
C SER A 54 5.15 28.20 4.92
N GLN A 55 4.96 26.94 5.33
CA GLN A 55 5.83 25.83 4.95
C GLN A 55 5.07 24.58 4.52
N THR A 56 5.70 23.83 3.62
CA THR A 56 5.21 22.53 3.18
C THR A 56 5.66 21.45 4.15
N VAL A 57 4.72 20.70 4.69
CA VAL A 57 4.99 19.58 5.60
C VAL A 57 5.29 18.32 4.79
N ALA A 58 6.36 17.62 5.12
CA ALA A 58 6.67 16.34 4.51
C ALA A 58 6.10 15.21 5.37
N VAL A 59 5.24 14.38 4.76
CA VAL A 59 4.63 13.22 5.40
C VAL A 59 5.20 11.96 4.77
N THR A 60 5.82 11.12 5.58
CA THR A 60 6.40 9.85 5.18
C THR A 60 5.82 8.71 5.99
N ASN A 61 6.18 7.50 5.59
CA ASN A 61 5.81 6.31 6.31
C ASN A 61 7.06 5.47 6.61
N PRO A 62 7.32 5.13 7.88
CA PRO A 62 8.50 4.35 8.26
C PRO A 62 8.26 2.84 8.17
N ALA A 63 7.14 2.36 7.63
CA ALA A 63 6.80 0.94 7.68
C ALA A 63 7.86 0.11 6.96
N THR A 64 8.32 -0.92 7.67
CA THR A 64 9.28 -1.90 7.17
C THR A 64 8.62 -3.14 6.57
N SER A 65 7.28 -3.25 6.65
CA SER A 65 6.53 -4.35 6.04
C SER A 65 5.01 -4.09 6.00
N GLY A 66 4.35 -4.56 4.93
CA GLY A 66 2.90 -4.79 4.87
C GLY A 66 2.03 -3.58 5.18
N THR A 67 1.50 -3.52 6.40
CA THR A 67 0.57 -2.49 6.88
C THR A 67 1.16 -1.69 8.04
N THR A 68 0.60 -0.51 8.28
CA THR A 68 1.02 0.38 9.36
C THR A 68 -0.14 1.24 9.84
N SER A 69 -0.06 1.68 11.09
CA SER A 69 -0.98 2.63 11.71
C SER A 69 -0.31 3.98 11.98
N SER A 70 0.92 4.20 11.51
CA SER A 70 1.70 5.40 11.83
C SER A 70 2.18 6.14 10.59
N VAL A 71 2.42 7.44 10.73
CA VAL A 71 3.07 8.31 9.75
C VAL A 71 4.08 9.21 10.44
N VAL A 72 5.14 9.58 9.74
CA VAL A 72 6.13 10.53 10.23
C VAL A 72 5.93 11.84 9.49
N LEU A 73 5.78 12.92 10.25
CA LEU A 73 5.77 14.27 9.73
C LEU A 73 7.13 14.89 9.98
N SER A 74 7.58 15.72 9.07
CA SER A 74 8.79 16.52 9.20
C SER A 74 8.56 17.90 8.58
N ASN A 75 9.44 18.85 8.93
CA ASN A 75 9.32 20.24 8.53
C ASN A 75 8.00 20.87 9.01
N VAL A 76 7.73 20.80 10.32
CA VAL A 76 6.62 21.49 11.00
C VAL A 76 7.11 22.76 11.70
N ASP A 77 6.38 23.88 11.58
CA ASP A 77 6.78 25.19 12.11
C ASP A 77 6.52 25.22 13.61
N THR A 78 7.51 24.82 14.41
CA THR A 78 7.34 24.80 15.87
C THR A 78 7.23 26.19 16.47
N VAL A 79 7.74 27.24 15.81
CA VAL A 79 7.69 28.61 16.33
C VAL A 79 6.29 29.18 16.14
N GLY A 80 5.71 29.04 14.95
CA GLY A 80 4.36 29.55 14.64
C GLY A 80 3.22 28.65 15.10
N CYS A 81 3.48 27.36 15.32
CA CYS A 81 2.42 26.35 15.48
C CYS A 81 2.46 25.54 16.78
N SER A 82 3.40 25.81 17.69
CA SER A 82 3.50 25.07 18.96
C SER A 82 2.14 24.98 19.68
N GLY A 83 1.82 23.78 20.17
CA GLY A 83 0.60 23.50 20.93
C GLY A 83 -0.67 23.40 20.09
N ARG A 84 -0.63 23.68 18.79
CA ARG A 84 -1.81 23.54 17.91
C ARG A 84 -2.09 22.08 17.60
N ALA A 85 -3.38 21.74 17.47
CA ALA A 85 -3.83 20.43 17.06
C ALA A 85 -3.34 20.10 15.64
N LEU A 86 -2.85 18.88 15.45
CA LEU A 86 -2.33 18.36 14.19
C LEU A 86 -3.20 17.18 13.77
N VAL A 87 -3.68 17.18 12.53
CA VAL A 87 -4.44 16.07 11.95
C VAL A 87 -3.84 15.71 10.61
N VAL A 88 -3.53 14.43 10.40
CA VAL A 88 -3.07 13.88 9.12
C VAL A 88 -4.05 12.84 8.64
N THR A 89 -4.54 13.03 7.42
CA THR A 89 -5.38 12.07 6.73
C THR A 89 -4.64 11.55 5.50
N VAL A 90 -4.37 10.24 5.45
CA VAL A 90 -3.86 9.56 4.25
C VAL A 90 -5.05 9.02 3.48
N TYR A 91 -5.11 9.29 2.18
CA TYR A 91 -6.23 8.86 1.34
C TYR A 91 -5.79 8.38 -0.04
N ASP A 92 -6.64 7.55 -0.64
CA ASP A 92 -6.50 7.02 -1.99
C ASP A 92 -7.29 7.90 -2.97
N PRO A 93 -6.63 8.64 -3.87
CA PRO A 93 -7.31 9.55 -4.78
C PRO A 93 -8.10 8.83 -5.88
N THR A 94 -7.95 7.52 -6.03
CA THR A 94 -8.68 6.73 -7.05
C THR A 94 -10.09 6.35 -6.58
N VAL A 95 -10.38 6.47 -5.28
CA VAL A 95 -11.67 6.16 -4.68
C VAL A 95 -12.53 7.43 -4.63
N THR A 96 -13.77 7.34 -5.12
CA THR A 96 -14.63 8.51 -5.35
C THR A 96 -15.42 8.98 -4.12
N THR A 97 -15.56 8.15 -3.08
CA THR A 97 -16.26 8.51 -1.85
C THR A 97 -15.27 8.71 -0.71
N TRP A 98 -15.38 9.86 -0.01
CA TRP A 98 -14.44 10.23 1.04
C TRP A 98 -14.28 9.17 2.15
N PRO A 99 -15.36 8.55 2.69
CA PRO A 99 -15.21 7.53 3.72
C PRO A 99 -14.41 6.30 3.28
N ALA A 100 -14.51 5.91 2.00
CA ALA A 100 -13.77 4.76 1.47
C ALA A 100 -12.36 5.13 0.99
N ALA A 101 -12.15 6.38 0.56
CA ALA A 101 -10.85 6.90 0.17
C ALA A 101 -9.91 7.05 1.37
N ARG A 102 -10.45 7.39 2.54
CA ARG A 102 -9.66 7.56 3.77
C ARG A 102 -9.04 6.23 4.21
N ARG A 103 -7.71 6.16 4.22
CA ARG A 103 -6.93 4.99 4.63
C ARG A 103 -6.42 5.09 6.06
N LEU A 104 -6.07 6.30 6.50
CA LEU A 104 -5.56 6.58 7.83
C LEU A 104 -6.03 7.97 8.27
N GLU A 105 -6.35 8.11 9.56
CA GLU A 105 -6.46 9.41 10.22
C GLU A 105 -5.71 9.38 11.55
N ALA A 106 -4.68 10.21 11.68
CA ALA A 106 -3.86 10.30 12.88
C ALA A 106 -3.90 11.74 13.41
N THR A 107 -3.98 11.87 14.73
CA THR A 107 -4.08 13.17 15.41
C THR A 107 -2.94 13.34 16.41
N GLY A 108 -2.58 14.59 16.70
CA GLY A 108 -1.56 14.93 17.68
C GLY A 108 -1.52 16.43 17.96
N THR A 109 -0.40 16.89 18.51
CA THR A 109 -0.13 18.31 18.74
C THR A 109 1.28 18.66 18.26
N VAL A 110 1.47 19.88 17.76
CA VAL A 110 2.79 20.34 17.33
C VAL A 110 3.65 20.62 18.56
N THR A 111 4.63 19.76 18.81
CA THR A 111 5.63 19.92 19.88
C THR A 111 7.06 19.97 19.34
N THR A 112 7.27 19.41 18.15
CA THR A 112 8.57 19.20 17.52
C THR A 112 8.45 19.38 16.00
N ALA A 113 9.57 19.67 15.33
CA ALA A 113 9.60 19.85 13.88
C ALA A 113 9.41 18.52 13.12
N THR A 114 9.67 17.40 13.79
CA THR A 114 9.48 16.03 13.29
C THR A 114 8.75 15.21 14.34
N ALA A 115 7.63 14.59 13.97
CA ALA A 115 6.80 13.81 14.88
C ALA A 115 6.26 12.55 14.20
N THR A 116 6.18 11.45 14.95
CA THR A 116 5.43 10.27 14.54
C THR A 116 4.02 10.36 15.09
N LEU A 117 3.01 10.28 14.22
CA LEU A 117 1.61 10.16 14.61
C LEU A 117 1.13 8.73 14.37
N THR A 118 0.39 8.20 15.32
CA THR A 118 -0.24 6.89 15.23
C THR A 118 -1.75 7.07 15.26
N ALA A 119 -2.46 6.47 14.32
CA ALA A 119 -3.91 6.47 14.31
C ALA A 119 -4.45 5.65 15.50
N ALA A 120 -5.54 6.14 16.09
CA ALA A 120 -6.21 5.43 17.18
C ALA A 120 -6.87 4.13 16.71
N THR A 121 -7.28 4.07 15.44
CA THR A 121 -7.92 2.90 14.83
C THR A 121 -7.47 2.70 13.39
N GLY A 122 -7.44 1.45 12.98
CA GLY A 122 -7.11 1.04 11.62
C GLY A 122 -5.61 0.90 11.34
N SER A 123 -5.33 0.20 10.25
CA SER A 123 -4.02 0.16 9.60
C SER A 123 -4.24 0.24 8.10
N PHE A 124 -3.23 0.67 7.35
CA PHE A 124 -3.28 0.74 5.90
C PHE A 124 -1.99 0.21 5.29
N THR A 125 -2.07 -0.23 4.04
CA THR A 125 -0.89 -0.54 3.22
C THR A 125 -0.41 0.74 2.54
N PRO A 126 0.77 1.27 2.88
CA PRO A 126 1.29 2.46 2.22
C PRO A 126 1.59 2.18 0.75
N ALA A 127 1.34 3.18 -0.10
CA ALA A 127 1.66 3.12 -1.52
C ALA A 127 2.08 4.50 -2.03
N ALA A 128 2.92 4.55 -3.06
CA ALA A 128 3.40 5.80 -3.65
C ALA A 128 2.25 6.63 -4.28
N GLY A 129 1.15 5.98 -4.69
CA GLY A 129 -0.02 6.64 -5.27
C GLY A 129 -0.94 7.34 -4.27
N LEU A 130 -0.75 7.13 -2.96
CA LEU A 130 -1.57 7.79 -1.94
C LEU A 130 -1.27 9.28 -1.85
N LYS A 131 -2.20 10.02 -1.25
CA LYS A 131 -2.10 11.46 -0.99
C LYS A 131 -2.35 11.74 0.48
N VAL A 132 -1.93 12.92 0.92
CA VAL A 132 -2.08 13.37 2.31
C VAL A 132 -2.80 14.71 2.36
N HIS A 133 -3.65 14.84 3.36
CA HIS A 133 -4.27 16.09 3.78
C HIS A 133 -3.85 16.36 5.22
N VAL A 134 -3.24 17.50 5.48
CA VAL A 134 -2.73 17.88 6.81
C VAL A 134 -3.41 19.16 7.26
N THR A 135 -3.87 19.19 8.51
CA THR A 135 -4.36 20.41 9.15
C THR A 135 -3.60 20.71 10.44
N ILE A 136 -3.33 21.99 10.68
CA ILE A 136 -2.70 22.50 11.91
C ILE A 136 -3.57 23.61 12.48
N GLY A 137 -4.10 23.41 13.68
CA GLY A 137 -5.05 24.32 14.31
C GLY A 137 -6.33 24.50 13.49
N GLY A 138 -6.75 23.47 12.75
CA GLY A 138 -7.93 23.51 11.86
C GLY A 138 -7.68 24.11 10.47
N TRP A 139 -6.48 24.62 10.18
CA TRP A 139 -6.12 25.17 8.87
C TRP A 139 -5.37 24.14 8.03
N GLN A 140 -5.77 24.00 6.76
CA GLN A 140 -5.03 23.15 5.82
C GLN A 140 -3.65 23.73 5.55
N VAL A 141 -2.63 22.87 5.58
CA VAL A 141 -1.25 23.21 5.23
C VAL A 141 -0.82 22.42 3.99
N PRO A 142 0.00 22.99 3.08
CA PRO A 142 0.58 22.24 1.99
C PRO A 142 1.35 21.03 2.52
N ALA A 143 1.15 19.86 1.92
CA ALA A 143 1.80 18.65 2.36
C ALA A 143 2.20 17.76 1.18
N THR A 144 3.35 17.10 1.31
CA THR A 144 3.84 16.12 0.33
C THR A 144 3.87 14.74 0.95
N TRP A 145 3.33 13.76 0.24
CA TRP A 145 3.46 12.35 0.58
C TRP A 145 4.66 11.73 -0.12
N THR A 146 5.51 11.05 0.63
CA THR A 146 6.54 10.18 0.07
C THR A 146 6.50 8.83 0.77
N TYR A 147 6.41 7.77 -0.02
CA TYR A 147 6.59 6.41 0.46
C TYR A 147 7.66 5.73 -0.38
N THR A 148 8.72 5.32 0.31
CA THR A 148 9.69 4.38 -0.22
C THR A 148 9.31 3.03 0.36
N PRO A 149 8.83 2.07 -0.45
CA PRO A 149 8.65 0.72 0.03
C PRO A 149 9.94 0.28 0.70
N PRO A 150 9.87 -0.33 1.90
CA PRO A 150 11.05 -0.95 2.46
C PRO A 150 11.65 -1.84 1.36
N ALA A 151 12.97 -1.79 1.21
CA ALA A 151 13.65 -2.68 0.28
C ALA A 151 13.08 -4.06 0.56
N GLY A 152 12.34 -4.61 -0.42
CA GLY A 152 11.72 -5.90 -0.24
C GLY A 152 12.81 -6.85 0.26
N PRO A 153 12.49 -7.82 1.12
CA PRO A 153 13.45 -8.82 1.55
C PRO A 153 14.28 -9.23 0.34
N VAL A 154 15.55 -8.83 0.35
CA VAL A 154 16.44 -9.04 -0.79
C VAL A 154 16.50 -10.55 -0.89
N ASN A 155 16.00 -11.11 -1.99
CA ASN A 155 16.20 -12.51 -2.26
C ASN A 155 17.71 -12.70 -2.29
N VAL A 156 18.26 -13.32 -1.25
CA VAL A 156 19.69 -13.51 -1.07
C VAL A 156 19.99 -14.98 -1.18
N CYS A 157 21.16 -15.27 -1.75
CA CYS A 157 21.70 -16.60 -1.74
C CYS A 157 23.19 -16.56 -1.44
N GLN A 158 23.73 -17.67 -0.94
CA GLN A 158 25.13 -17.85 -0.62
C GLN A 158 25.53 -19.28 -0.97
N VAL A 159 26.75 -19.47 -1.47
CA VAL A 159 27.36 -20.79 -1.56
C VAL A 159 27.94 -21.15 -0.20
N ARG A 160 27.61 -22.33 0.30
CA ARG A 160 28.12 -22.85 1.57
C ARG A 160 28.79 -24.21 1.38
N ASN A 161 29.83 -24.44 2.17
CA ASN A 161 30.49 -25.73 2.29
C ASN A 161 29.60 -26.74 3.02
N ALA A 162 29.91 -28.03 2.91
CA ALA A 162 29.17 -29.10 3.60
C ALA A 162 29.04 -28.90 5.12
N ASN A 163 30.02 -28.23 5.74
CA ASN A 163 30.01 -27.88 7.17
C ASN A 163 29.19 -26.62 7.52
N GLY A 164 28.54 -25.99 6.54
CA GLY A 164 27.71 -24.81 6.70
C GLY A 164 28.43 -23.47 6.65
N THR A 165 29.77 -23.43 6.52
CA THR A 165 30.51 -22.17 6.35
C THR A 165 30.27 -21.55 4.98
N VAL A 166 30.25 -20.22 4.90
CA VAL A 166 30.09 -19.49 3.62
C VAL A 166 31.41 -19.53 2.86
N ASP A 167 31.35 -19.89 1.57
CA ASP A 167 32.48 -19.73 0.65
C ASP A 167 32.36 -18.39 -0.07
N ALA A 168 33.01 -17.37 0.49
CA ALA A 168 32.96 -16.01 -0.05
C ALA A 168 33.66 -15.86 -1.43
N THR A 169 34.42 -16.88 -1.88
CA THR A 169 35.06 -16.86 -3.20
C THR A 169 34.11 -17.25 -4.33
N LYS A 170 32.94 -17.80 -3.97
CA LYS A 170 31.92 -18.24 -4.92
C LYS A 170 30.73 -17.29 -4.88
N PRO A 171 30.50 -16.50 -5.94
CA PRO A 171 29.37 -15.60 -5.95
C PRO A 171 28.08 -16.41 -5.99
N CYS A 172 27.02 -15.85 -5.39
CA CYS A 172 25.67 -16.35 -5.54
C CYS A 172 24.75 -15.16 -5.78
N SER A 173 23.93 -15.23 -6.83
CA SER A 173 22.94 -14.22 -7.13
C SER A 173 21.61 -14.85 -7.50
N VAL A 174 20.52 -14.14 -7.22
CA VAL A 174 19.20 -14.48 -7.76
C VAL A 174 19.14 -14.05 -9.22
N VAL A 175 18.58 -14.90 -10.06
CA VAL A 175 18.41 -14.67 -11.50
C VAL A 175 16.95 -14.40 -11.78
N GLY A 176 16.68 -13.29 -12.49
CA GLY A 176 15.32 -12.91 -12.84
C GLY A 176 14.49 -12.42 -11.65
N ALA A 177 13.21 -12.22 -11.91
CA ALA A 177 12.22 -11.93 -10.87
C ALA A 177 11.65 -13.26 -10.37
N ALA A 178 11.48 -13.38 -9.06
CA ALA A 178 10.71 -14.48 -8.52
C ALA A 178 9.27 -14.41 -9.03
N SER A 179 8.71 -15.55 -9.39
CA SER A 179 7.33 -15.65 -9.88
C SER A 179 6.49 -16.46 -8.91
N SER A 180 5.20 -16.14 -8.86
CA SER A 180 4.24 -16.83 -8.01
C SER A 180 2.90 -16.91 -8.72
N ASN A 181 2.25 -18.07 -8.69
CA ASN A 181 0.88 -18.23 -9.14
C ASN A 181 -0.01 -18.64 -7.98
N TYR A 182 -1.23 -18.13 -7.96
CA TYR A 182 -2.21 -18.35 -6.89
C TYR A 182 -3.57 -18.71 -7.49
N TRP A 183 -4.25 -19.67 -6.90
CA TRP A 183 -5.60 -20.06 -7.29
C TRP A 183 -6.42 -20.55 -6.09
N GLY A 184 -7.73 -20.62 -6.28
CA GLY A 184 -8.68 -20.98 -5.23
C GLY A 184 -9.36 -19.75 -4.62
N THR A 185 -9.79 -19.89 -3.37
CA THR A 185 -10.55 -18.88 -2.62
C THR A 185 -10.03 -18.77 -1.20
N ASN A 186 -10.38 -17.69 -0.49
CA ASN A 186 -10.05 -17.48 0.92
C ASN A 186 -10.35 -18.73 1.78
N GLY A 187 -9.38 -19.16 2.56
CA GLY A 187 -9.41 -20.34 3.43
C GLY A 187 -9.18 -21.67 2.72
N SER A 188 -8.92 -21.66 1.41
CA SER A 188 -8.77 -22.85 0.56
C SER A 188 -7.82 -22.63 -0.61
N GLY A 189 -6.99 -21.59 -0.53
CA GLY A 189 -6.02 -21.20 -1.53
C GLY A 189 -4.90 -22.20 -1.75
N GLN A 190 -4.40 -22.22 -2.97
CA GLN A 190 -3.14 -22.87 -3.32
C GLN A 190 -2.29 -21.91 -4.12
N GLY A 191 -0.97 -22.12 -4.07
CA GLY A 191 -0.07 -21.41 -4.94
C GLY A 191 1.25 -22.12 -5.10
N ASN A 192 2.02 -21.61 -6.06
CA ASN A 192 3.39 -22.01 -6.30
C ASN A 192 4.28 -20.78 -6.40
N PHE A 193 5.57 -21.01 -6.20
CA PHE A 193 6.61 -20.01 -6.24
C PHE A 193 7.83 -20.60 -6.93
N ASP A 194 8.44 -19.82 -7.81
CA ASP A 194 9.63 -20.18 -8.56
C ASP A 194 10.63 -19.04 -8.49
N ILE A 195 11.89 -19.39 -8.23
CA ILE A 195 13.02 -18.47 -8.26
C ILE A 195 14.29 -19.21 -8.69
N ASP A 196 15.08 -18.59 -9.56
CA ASP A 196 16.34 -19.14 -10.02
C ASP A 196 17.53 -18.48 -9.31
N PHE A 197 18.59 -19.27 -9.10
CA PHE A 197 19.86 -18.78 -8.59
C PHE A 197 20.97 -19.03 -9.62
N SER A 198 22.04 -18.25 -9.53
CA SER A 198 23.30 -18.44 -10.23
C SER A 198 24.41 -18.50 -9.20
N ALA A 199 25.12 -19.63 -9.17
CA ALA A 199 26.23 -19.95 -8.29
C ALA A 199 27.41 -20.50 -9.12
N PRO A 200 28.03 -19.69 -9.98
CA PRO A 200 29.10 -20.16 -10.87
C PRO A 200 30.31 -20.64 -10.08
N GLY A 201 30.84 -21.79 -10.49
CA GLY A 201 32.01 -22.41 -9.85
C GLY A 201 31.71 -23.09 -8.51
N ILE A 202 30.44 -23.29 -8.14
CA ILE A 202 30.04 -24.14 -7.02
C ILE A 202 30.57 -25.57 -7.21
N SER A 203 31.06 -26.17 -6.13
CA SER A 203 31.58 -27.55 -6.13
C SER A 203 30.49 -28.56 -5.74
N ASN A 204 30.65 -29.84 -6.10
CA ASN A 204 29.65 -30.87 -5.84
C ASN A 204 29.36 -31.12 -4.34
N SER A 205 30.30 -30.79 -3.44
CA SER A 205 30.12 -30.89 -1.98
C SER A 205 29.48 -29.65 -1.35
N GLN A 206 29.30 -28.58 -2.12
CA GLN A 206 28.75 -27.31 -1.68
C GLN A 206 27.26 -27.23 -2.02
N TYR A 207 26.55 -26.32 -1.35
CA TYR A 207 25.13 -26.09 -1.58
C TYR A 207 24.80 -24.60 -1.59
N VAL A 208 23.66 -24.25 -2.19
CA VAL A 208 23.10 -22.90 -2.14
C VAL A 208 22.18 -22.78 -0.93
N SER A 209 22.52 -21.89 0.01
CA SER A 209 21.58 -21.42 1.04
C SER A 209 20.85 -20.18 0.53
N PHE A 210 19.56 -20.06 0.86
CA PHE A 210 18.73 -18.96 0.37
C PHE A 210 17.86 -18.38 1.48
N THR A 211 17.54 -17.10 1.33
CA THR A 211 16.43 -16.42 2.00
C THR A 211 15.71 -15.62 0.93
N VAL A 212 14.46 -16.00 0.65
CA VAL A 212 13.65 -15.44 -0.43
C VAL A 212 12.28 -15.04 0.09
N THR A 213 11.53 -14.24 -0.66
CA THR A 213 10.17 -13.87 -0.33
C THR A 213 9.24 -14.10 -1.49
N ILE A 214 8.12 -14.74 -1.18
CA ILE A 214 7.08 -15.05 -2.16
C ILE A 214 6.33 -13.75 -2.49
N PRO A 215 6.37 -13.27 -3.75
CA PRO A 215 5.74 -12.02 -4.13
C PRO A 215 4.24 -12.18 -4.38
N GLY A 216 3.53 -11.06 -4.53
CA GLY A 216 2.28 -11.03 -5.30
C GLY A 216 1.06 -11.75 -4.73
N ALA A 217 1.01 -12.04 -3.43
CA ALA A 217 -0.16 -12.68 -2.82
C ALA A 217 -1.46 -11.88 -3.07
N PRO A 218 -2.54 -12.52 -3.57
CA PRO A 218 -3.84 -11.88 -3.76
C PRO A 218 -4.41 -11.36 -2.44
N ALA A 219 -5.31 -10.37 -2.52
CA ALA A 219 -5.93 -9.77 -1.32
C ALA A 219 -6.74 -10.77 -0.46
N TRP A 220 -7.15 -11.91 -1.03
CA TRP A 220 -7.86 -12.97 -0.31
C TRP A 220 -6.94 -13.98 0.37
N TRP A 221 -5.62 -13.92 0.13
CA TRP A 221 -4.63 -14.86 0.65
C TRP A 221 -4.15 -14.47 2.05
N THR A 222 -4.10 -15.43 2.96
CA THR A 222 -3.67 -15.22 4.35
C THR A 222 -2.42 -16.03 4.67
N TRP A 223 -1.26 -15.37 4.77
CA TRP A 223 0.01 -16.04 5.10
C TRP A 223 0.06 -16.63 6.51
N SER A 224 -0.63 -16.02 7.49
CA SER A 224 -0.63 -16.50 8.88
C SER A 224 -1.30 -17.86 9.05
N THR A 225 -2.14 -18.25 8.11
CA THR A 225 -2.75 -19.58 8.03
C THR A 225 -2.15 -20.40 6.89
N SER A 226 -1.12 -19.93 6.19
CA SER A 226 -0.54 -20.69 5.08
C SER A 226 0.63 -21.56 5.50
N GLY A 227 0.99 -22.53 4.66
CA GLY A 227 2.21 -23.29 4.82
C GLY A 227 2.68 -23.94 3.52
N LEU A 228 3.93 -24.40 3.48
CA LEU A 228 4.47 -25.11 2.33
C LEU A 228 3.98 -26.55 2.31
N THR A 229 3.82 -27.12 1.13
CA THR A 229 3.49 -28.55 0.95
C THR A 229 4.60 -29.32 0.25
N SER A 230 5.40 -28.64 -0.57
CA SER A 230 6.56 -29.25 -1.22
C SER A 230 7.58 -28.19 -1.63
N ALA A 231 8.82 -28.65 -1.83
CA ALA A 231 9.87 -27.91 -2.51
C ALA A 231 10.68 -28.87 -3.38
N ASN A 232 11.16 -28.41 -4.54
CA ASN A 232 11.93 -29.24 -5.47
C ASN A 232 13.40 -29.37 -5.05
N ASN A 233 14.20 -30.06 -5.88
CA ASN A 233 15.67 -30.01 -5.81
C ASN A 233 16.24 -30.39 -4.43
N GLY A 234 15.57 -31.32 -3.73
CA GLY A 234 15.95 -31.75 -2.39
C GLY A 234 16.04 -30.60 -1.38
N ALA A 235 15.30 -29.51 -1.61
CA ALA A 235 15.36 -28.33 -0.77
C ALA A 235 14.97 -28.66 0.68
N GLN A 236 15.77 -28.15 1.61
CA GLN A 236 15.52 -28.22 3.03
C GLN A 236 15.16 -26.83 3.52
N VAL A 237 13.87 -26.62 3.74
CA VAL A 237 13.34 -25.37 4.28
C VAL A 237 13.59 -25.34 5.80
N THR A 238 14.07 -24.21 6.27
CA THR A 238 14.46 -23.95 7.66
C THR A 238 13.69 -22.79 8.28
N SER A 239 12.88 -22.06 7.52
CA SER A 239 11.96 -21.07 8.07
C SER A 239 10.69 -21.74 8.60
N SER A 240 10.09 -21.19 9.66
CA SER A 240 8.77 -21.62 10.16
C SER A 240 7.63 -21.13 9.25
N CYS A 241 6.44 -21.73 9.39
CA CYS A 241 5.21 -21.24 8.73
C CYS A 241 4.93 -19.76 9.05
N SER A 242 5.17 -19.36 10.30
CA SER A 242 4.97 -17.99 10.76
C SER A 242 5.90 -16.97 10.11
N ALA A 243 6.98 -17.41 9.45
CA ALA A 243 7.88 -16.54 8.70
C ALA A 243 7.37 -16.23 7.29
N LEU A 244 6.36 -16.95 6.77
CA LEU A 244 5.79 -16.69 5.46
C LEU A 244 5.26 -15.24 5.36
N PRO A 245 5.44 -14.56 4.21
CA PRO A 245 5.91 -15.07 2.91
C PRO A 245 7.43 -15.26 2.76
N GLN A 246 8.22 -15.02 3.81
CA GLN A 246 9.66 -15.23 3.76
C GLN A 246 10.00 -16.72 3.94
N LEU A 247 10.77 -17.25 3.00
CA LEU A 247 11.23 -18.62 2.98
C LEU A 247 12.75 -18.65 3.11
N SER A 248 13.29 -19.43 4.04
CA SER A 248 14.74 -19.65 4.17
C SER A 248 15.07 -21.12 4.20
N GLY A 249 16.19 -21.50 3.60
CA GLY A 249 16.59 -22.90 3.51
C GLY A 249 17.86 -23.13 2.72
N ARG A 250 18.02 -24.36 2.26
CA ARG A 250 19.07 -24.73 1.31
C ARG A 250 18.56 -25.66 0.24
N LEU A 251 19.16 -25.59 -0.94
CA LEU A 251 19.02 -26.63 -1.97
C LEU A 251 19.99 -27.77 -1.66
N ALA A 252 19.75 -28.97 -2.20
CA ALA A 252 20.72 -30.05 -2.02
C ALA A 252 22.06 -29.72 -2.69
N ALA A 253 23.13 -30.38 -2.26
CA ALA A 253 24.43 -30.25 -2.90
C ALA A 253 24.40 -30.89 -4.31
N ASN A 254 25.36 -30.54 -5.16
CA ASN A 254 25.54 -31.14 -6.50
C ASN A 254 24.36 -30.95 -7.49
N ILE A 255 23.63 -29.83 -7.40
CA ILE A 255 22.52 -29.50 -8.33
C ILE A 255 22.99 -28.68 -9.55
N GLY A 256 24.27 -28.27 -9.55
CA GLY A 256 24.86 -27.46 -10.62
C GLY A 256 24.83 -25.96 -10.31
N ALA A 257 25.30 -25.17 -11.27
CA ALA A 257 25.57 -23.74 -11.10
C ALA A 257 24.33 -22.84 -11.25
N THR A 258 23.22 -23.35 -11.78
CA THR A 258 21.99 -22.58 -11.99
C THR A 258 20.78 -23.29 -11.39
N PRO A 259 20.77 -23.53 -10.06
CA PRO A 259 19.69 -24.27 -9.45
C PRO A 259 18.45 -23.39 -9.30
N GLY A 260 17.28 -23.94 -9.62
CA GLY A 260 15.97 -23.31 -9.37
C GLY A 260 15.35 -23.82 -8.07
N LEU A 261 14.62 -22.95 -7.38
CA LEU A 261 13.76 -23.32 -6.26
C LEU A 261 12.30 -23.17 -6.69
N TYR A 262 11.60 -24.29 -6.74
CA TYR A 262 10.14 -24.37 -6.81
C TYR A 262 9.62 -24.72 -5.41
N ALA A 263 8.62 -23.99 -4.94
CA ALA A 263 7.88 -24.31 -3.72
C ALA A 263 6.38 -24.25 -3.96
N ALA A 264 5.65 -25.26 -3.50
CA ALA A 264 4.19 -25.24 -3.45
C ALA A 264 3.73 -24.91 -2.03
N PHE A 265 2.68 -24.12 -1.91
CA PHE A 265 2.12 -23.71 -0.64
C PHE A 265 0.60 -23.66 -0.71
N VAL A 266 -0.04 -23.81 0.44
CA VAL A 266 -1.49 -23.82 0.60
C VAL A 266 -1.90 -22.94 1.77
N GLU A 267 -3.06 -22.34 1.65
CA GLU A 267 -3.74 -21.73 2.79
C GLU A 267 -4.41 -22.86 3.58
N ASN A 268 -4.15 -22.96 4.88
CA ASN A 268 -4.53 -24.09 5.73
C ASN A 268 -6.03 -24.35 5.65
N ARG A 269 -6.37 -25.36 4.86
CA ARG A 269 -7.67 -26.01 4.87
C ARG A 269 -7.75 -26.82 6.16
N ALA A 270 -8.75 -26.54 7.00
CA ALA A 270 -9.01 -27.34 8.19
C ALA A 270 -8.88 -28.84 7.88
N GLY A 271 -7.88 -29.50 8.48
CA GLY A 271 -7.65 -30.94 8.34
C GLY A 271 -6.68 -31.39 7.23
N GLN A 272 -5.93 -30.52 6.54
CA GLN A 272 -4.92 -30.98 5.60
C GLN A 272 -3.61 -31.41 6.26
N SER A 273 -3.26 -32.68 6.05
CA SER A 273 -1.95 -33.26 6.34
C SER A 273 -0.92 -32.82 5.30
N GLY A 274 0.34 -32.67 5.69
CA GLY A 274 1.45 -32.35 4.78
C GLY A 274 1.86 -30.87 4.73
N ILE A 275 1.42 -30.03 5.68
CA ILE A 275 1.98 -28.68 5.84
C ILE A 275 3.41 -28.80 6.39
N VAL A 276 4.40 -28.63 5.51
CA VAL A 276 5.82 -28.55 5.80
C VAL A 276 6.14 -27.13 6.26
N CYS A 277 6.29 -26.97 7.56
CA CYS A 277 6.74 -25.74 8.19
C CYS A 277 7.63 -26.01 9.40
N GLN A 278 8.42 -27.07 9.32
CA GLN A 278 9.30 -27.49 10.40
C GLN A 278 10.74 -27.06 10.14
N ILE A 279 11.33 -26.43 11.16
CA ILE A 279 12.66 -26.83 11.62
C ILE A 279 12.43 -28.09 12.49
N PRO A 280 13.34 -29.11 12.45
CA PRO A 280 13.30 -30.36 13.22
C PRO A 280 12.59 -30.32 14.58
#